data_AF-A0A081AMQ7-F1
#
_entry.id   AF-A0A081AMQ7-F1
#
_cell.length_a   1.000
_cell.length_b   1.000
_cell.length_c   1.000
_cell.angle_alpha   90.00
_cell.angle_beta   90.00
_cell.angle_gamma   90.00
#
_symmetry.space_group_name_H-M   'P 1'
#
loop_
_entity.id
_entity.type
_entity.pdbx_description
1 polymer ?
#
loop_
_entity_poly.entity_id
_entity_poly.type
_entity_poly.pdbx_seq_one_letter_code
_entity_poly.pdbx_strand_id
1 'polypeptide(L)'
;MPGLSASELPPEALHAGDTIEYLSRAFVCGDHRGYRRAVVTCVDGGDDVDFPVTVSTEEPIPTDMMVKKVANCFGNPLARVKTKWRK
;
A
#
# COMPACT_ATOMS: atom_id res chain seq x y z
N MET A 1 21.75 0.62 -16.10
CA MET A 1 20.49 1.33 -16.37
C MET A 1 20.05 1.98 -15.08
N PRO A 2 19.89 3.32 -15.00
CA PRO A 2 19.28 3.92 -13.82
C PRO A 2 17.83 3.42 -13.77
N GLY A 3 17.50 2.64 -12.73
CA GLY A 3 16.12 2.25 -12.48
C GLY A 3 15.32 3.48 -12.07
N LEU A 4 14.10 3.61 -12.59
CA LEU A 4 13.18 4.68 -12.21
C LEU A 4 13.06 4.73 -10.68
N SER A 5 13.23 5.92 -10.10
CA SER A 5 12.94 6.17 -8.69
C SER A 5 11.46 5.94 -8.44
N ALA A 6 11.09 5.49 -7.23
CA ALA A 6 9.69 5.29 -6.85
C ALA A 6 8.86 6.58 -7.02
N SER A 7 9.50 7.75 -6.85
CA SER A 7 8.91 9.08 -7.04
C SER A 7 8.63 9.46 -8.50
N GLU A 8 9.24 8.75 -9.47
CA GLU A 8 9.07 9.02 -10.90
C GLU A 8 7.93 8.18 -11.52
N LEU A 9 7.31 7.30 -10.73
CA LEU A 9 6.16 6.51 -11.18
C LEU A 9 4.88 7.35 -11.07
N PRO A 10 3.96 7.26 -12.05
CA PRO A 10 2.68 7.97 -11.99
C PRO A 10 1.92 7.56 -10.71
N PRO A 11 1.25 8.49 -10.02
CA PRO A 11 0.52 8.21 -8.78
C PRO A 11 -0.45 7.04 -8.96
N GLU A 12 -0.42 6.08 -8.03
CA GLU A 12 -1.37 4.97 -8.01
C GLU A 12 -2.36 5.19 -6.87
N ALA A 13 -3.59 5.60 -7.20
CA ALA A 13 -4.61 5.88 -6.21
C ALA A 13 -5.16 4.57 -5.60
N LEU A 14 -5.20 4.53 -4.27
CA LEU A 14 -5.88 3.50 -3.50
C LEU A 14 -7.36 3.83 -3.37
N HIS A 15 -8.18 2.79 -3.34
CA HIS A 15 -9.63 2.87 -3.16
C HIS A 15 -10.06 1.83 -2.15
N ALA A 16 -11.18 2.09 -1.46
CA ALA A 16 -11.83 1.09 -0.63
C ALA A 16 -12.10 -0.20 -1.44
N GLY A 17 -11.81 -1.35 -0.84
CA GLY A 17 -11.86 -2.67 -1.45
C GLY A 17 -10.57 -3.13 -2.10
N ASP A 18 -9.61 -2.24 -2.40
CA ASP A 18 -8.33 -2.65 -2.97
C ASP A 18 -7.57 -3.58 -2.02
N THR A 19 -6.88 -4.59 -2.56
CA THR A 19 -5.98 -5.44 -1.75
C THR A 19 -4.56 -4.93 -1.88
N ILE A 20 -3.91 -4.66 -0.75
CA ILE A 20 -2.53 -4.18 -0.68
C ILE A 20 -1.64 -5.11 0.13
N GLU A 21 -0.35 -5.12 -0.21
CA GLU A 21 0.74 -5.70 0.56
C GLU A 21 1.55 -4.58 1.22
N TYR A 22 2.00 -4.78 2.45
CA TYR A 22 2.82 -3.82 3.20
C TYR A 22 3.67 -4.51 4.27
N LEU A 23 4.68 -3.81 4.80
CA LEU A 23 5.54 -4.29 5.88
C LEU A 23 5.19 -3.59 7.20
N SER A 24 4.52 -4.29 8.11
CA SER A 24 4.13 -3.78 9.43
C SER A 24 5.32 -3.21 10.21
N ARG A 25 5.13 -2.00 10.76
CA ARG A 25 6.14 -1.30 11.57
C ARG A 25 6.40 -1.93 12.92
N ALA A 26 5.59 -2.91 13.33
CA ALA A 26 5.86 -3.71 14.53
C ALA A 26 7.13 -4.58 14.39
N PHE A 27 7.68 -4.69 13.18
CA PHE A 27 8.88 -5.47 12.88
C PHE A 27 9.93 -4.61 12.18
N VAL A 28 11.19 -5.04 12.26
CA VAL A 28 12.29 -4.41 11.50
C VAL A 28 12.08 -4.63 10.01
N CYS A 29 12.38 -3.61 9.19
CA CYS A 29 12.28 -3.73 7.74
C CYS A 29 13.09 -4.93 7.21
N GLY A 30 12.45 -5.79 6.42
CA GLY A 30 13.05 -7.04 5.91
C GLY A 30 12.78 -8.28 6.76
N ASP A 31 12.23 -8.14 7.96
CA ASP A 31 11.73 -9.26 8.75
C ASP A 31 10.47 -9.83 8.08
N HIS A 32 10.52 -11.12 7.71
CA HIS A 32 9.42 -11.81 7.05
C HIS A 32 8.11 -11.81 7.87
N ARG A 33 8.17 -11.67 9.19
CA ARG A 33 7.00 -11.57 10.08
C ARG A 33 6.26 -10.24 9.93
N GLY A 34 6.94 -9.22 9.41
CA GLY A 34 6.36 -7.92 9.12
C GLY A 34 5.47 -7.91 7.88
N TYR A 35 5.57 -8.91 7.01
CA TYR A 35 4.78 -8.93 5.78
C TYR A 35 3.29 -9.12 6.05
N ARG A 36 2.48 -8.17 5.58
CA ARG A 36 1.01 -8.19 5.69
C ARG A 36 0.37 -8.02 4.32
N ARG A 37 -0.83 -8.59 4.19
CA ARG A 37 -1.74 -8.36 3.08
C ARG A 37 -3.11 -8.03 3.66
N ALA A 38 -3.69 -6.89 3.26
CA ALA A 38 -4.95 -6.41 3.80
C ALA A 38 -5.81 -5.76 2.72
N VAL A 39 -7.11 -5.62 3.01
CA VAL A 39 -8.05 -4.88 2.17
C VAL A 39 -8.15 -3.45 2.69
N VAL A 40 -8.05 -2.47 1.80
CA VAL A 40 -8.29 -1.06 2.11
C VAL A 40 -9.76 -0.89 2.46
N THR A 41 -10.08 -0.37 3.63
CA THR A 41 -11.46 -0.17 4.09
C THR A 41 -11.92 1.27 3.89
N CYS A 42 -11.02 2.24 4.06
CA CYS A 42 -11.26 3.65 3.77
C CYS A 42 -9.99 4.32 3.23
N VAL A 43 -10.19 5.36 2.43
CA VAL A 43 -9.14 6.31 2.03
C VAL A 43 -9.69 7.71 2.30
N ASP A 44 -9.08 8.40 3.24
CA ASP A 44 -9.32 9.80 3.54
C ASP A 44 -8.33 10.66 2.72
N GLY A 45 -8.87 11.69 2.06
CA GLY A 45 -8.10 12.61 1.24
C GLY A 45 -7.76 13.92 1.95
N GLY A 46 -8.07 14.05 3.24
CA GLY A 46 -7.76 15.25 4.01
C GLY A 46 -6.24 15.43 4.22
N ASP A 47 -5.75 16.64 3.98
CA ASP A 47 -4.33 16.99 4.14
C ASP A 47 -3.82 16.90 5.60
N ASP A 48 -4.72 16.88 6.59
CA ASP A 48 -4.42 16.84 8.03
C ASP A 48 -4.63 15.44 8.66
N VAL A 49 -4.66 14.37 7.87
CA VAL A 49 -4.88 13.00 8.38
C VAL A 49 -3.55 12.25 8.46
N ASP A 50 -3.12 11.91 9.69
CA ASP A 50 -1.87 11.17 9.94
C ASP A 50 -1.86 9.78 9.28
N PHE A 51 -3.03 9.15 9.18
CA PHE A 51 -3.23 7.80 8.64
C PHE A 51 -4.39 7.81 7.63
N PRO A 52 -4.16 8.32 6.41
CA PRO A 52 -5.22 8.52 5.42
C PRO A 52 -5.78 7.19 4.90
N VAL A 53 -5.10 6.08 5.11
CA VAL A 53 -5.54 4.76 4.65
C VAL A 53 -5.82 3.86 5.84
N THR A 54 -7.04 3.34 5.91
CA THR A 54 -7.41 2.28 6.86
C THR A 54 -7.53 0.95 6.13
N VAL A 55 -7.20 -0.13 6.84
CA VAL A 55 -7.16 -1.48 6.30
C VAL A 55 -7.87 -2.47 7.22
N SER A 56 -8.24 -3.62 6.67
CA SER A 56 -8.96 -4.69 7.39
C SER A 56 -8.21 -5.30 8.57
N THR A 57 -6.91 -5.08 8.67
CA THR A 57 -6.07 -5.49 9.81
C THR A 57 -6.09 -4.46 10.94
N GLU A 58 -6.74 -3.30 10.73
CA GLU A 58 -6.79 -2.16 11.65
C GLU A 58 -5.42 -1.54 11.97
N GLU A 59 -4.36 -1.97 11.27
CA GLU A 59 -3.04 -1.36 11.42
C GLU A 59 -3.03 0.02 10.74
N PRO A 60 -2.48 1.05 11.41
CA PRO A 60 -2.37 2.38 10.82
C PRO A 60 -1.40 2.35 9.64
N ILE A 61 -1.83 2.89 8.50
CA ILE A 61 -1.01 3.04 7.28
C ILE A 61 -0.67 4.53 7.12
N PRO A 62 0.51 4.97 7.61
CA PRO A 62 0.95 6.35 7.43
C PRO A 62 1.42 6.60 5.99
N THR A 63 1.40 7.86 5.57
CA THR A 63 1.70 8.32 4.22
C THR A 63 3.15 8.07 3.78
N ASP A 64 4.06 7.73 4.70
CA ASP A 64 5.44 7.37 4.40
C ASP A 64 5.71 5.86 4.31
N MET A 65 4.67 5.04 4.45
CA MET A 65 4.76 3.59 4.34
C MET A 65 4.73 3.12 2.89
N MET A 66 5.63 2.20 2.55
CA MET A 66 5.58 1.55 1.24
C MET A 66 4.46 0.51 1.20
N VAL A 67 3.56 0.66 0.24
CA VAL A 67 2.44 -0.24 -0.05
C VAL A 67 2.54 -0.75 -1.49
N LYS A 68 1.94 -1.90 -1.76
CA LYS A 68 1.84 -2.47 -3.10
C LYS A 68 0.43 -2.98 -3.34
N LYS A 69 -0.28 -2.35 -4.26
CA LYS A 69 -1.59 -2.83 -4.70
C LYS A 69 -1.44 -4.13 -5.48
N VAL A 70 -2.21 -5.15 -5.12
CA VAL A 70 -2.16 -6.48 -5.74
C VAL A 70 -3.50 -6.97 -6.28
N ALA A 71 -4.60 -6.39 -5.84
CA ALA A 71 -5.90 -6.55 -6.47
C ALA A 71 -6.69 -5.24 -6.39
N ASN A 72 -7.58 -5.02 -7.37
CA ASN A 72 -8.51 -3.89 -7.33
C ASN A 72 -9.71 -4.17 -6.40
N CYS A 73 -10.54 -3.15 -6.18
CA CYS A 73 -11.75 -3.22 -5.37
C CYS A 73 -12.80 -4.25 -5.81
N PHE A 74 -12.71 -4.78 -7.03
CA PHE A 74 -13.54 -5.88 -7.53
C PHE A 74 -12.91 -7.27 -7.30
N GLY A 75 -11.77 -7.33 -6.61
CA GLY A 75 -11.03 -8.57 -6.36
C GLY A 75 -10.21 -9.07 -7.55
N ASN A 76 -10.09 -8.30 -8.63
CA ASN A 76 -9.29 -8.72 -9.78
C ASN A 76 -7.80 -8.57 -9.47
N PRO A 77 -7.00 -9.65 -9.58
CA PRO A 77 -5.56 -9.56 -9.38
C PRO A 77 -4.90 -8.65 -10.41
N LEU A 78 -3.98 -7.81 -9.95
CA LEU A 78 -3.12 -7.02 -10.81
C LEU A 78 -1.93 -7.88 -11.25
N ALA A 79 -1.55 -7.77 -12.53
CA ALA A 79 -0.40 -8.50 -13.06
C ALA A 79 0.87 -8.13 -12.29
N ARG A 80 1.67 -9.12 -11.85
CA ARG A 80 2.91 -8.92 -11.06
C ARG A 80 3.86 -7.87 -11.61
N VAL A 81 3.96 -7.76 -12.94
CA VAL A 81 4.82 -6.78 -13.63
C VAL A 81 4.31 -5.34 -13.47
N LYS A 82 3.00 -5.17 -13.25
CA LYS A 82 2.33 -3.89 -13.05
C LYS A 82 2.30 -3.46 -11.58
N THR A 83 2.37 -4.41 -10.65
CA THR A 83 2.35 -4.12 -9.21
C THR A 83 3.74 -3.71 -8.73
N LYS A 84 3.88 -2.47 -8.25
CA LYS A 84 5.13 -1.95 -7.70
C LYS A 84 4.92 -1.49 -6.26
N TRP A 85 5.97 -1.60 -5.46
CA TRP A 85 6.02 -0.95 -4.15
C TRP A 85 6.08 0.56 -4.34
N ARG A 86 5.22 1.30 -3.66
CA ARG A 86 5.08 2.76 -3.73
C ARG A 86 4.81 3.34 -2.35
N LYS A 87 5.18 4.60 -2.14
CA LYS A 87 4.79 5.38 -0.97
C LYS A 87 3.46 6.07 -1.27
#